data_AF-A0A7C2XEP7-F1
#
_entry.id   AF-A0A7C2XEP7-F1
#
_cell.length_a   1.000
_cell.length_b   1.000
_cell.length_c   1.000
_cell.angle_alpha   90.00
_cell.angle_beta   90.00
_cell.angle_gamma   90.00
#
_symmetry.space_group_name_H-M   'P 1'
#
loop_
_entity.id
_entity.type
_entity.pdbx_description
1 polymer ?
#
loop_
_entity_poly.entity_id
_entity_poly.type
_entity_poly.pdbx_seq_one_letter_code
_entity_poly.pdbx_strand_id
1 'polypeptide(L)'
;MKVTLSLIKADVGGYPGHSSVHPMLKDKASEMLEKAKKEGILLDYRVVGVGDDLQLIMTHTLGEDNERIHKLAWDTFKEATEIAKRLKLYGAGQDLLKDAFSGNVRGLGPGIAEMSFEERKGEPVVAFMMDKTEPGAFNLPIFRMFADPFNTPGLVIDPTMHDG
;
A
#
# COMPACT_ATOMS: atom_id res chain seq x y z
N MET A 1 9.00 1.90 -20.24
CA MET A 1 7.66 1.29 -20.18
C MET A 1 6.94 2.02 -19.09
N LYS A 2 5.75 2.57 -19.37
CA LYS A 2 4.98 3.24 -18.33
C LYS A 2 4.44 2.21 -17.34
N VAL A 3 4.79 2.38 -16.07
CA VAL A 3 4.38 1.51 -14.97
C VAL A 3 3.79 2.36 -13.86
N THR A 4 2.85 1.80 -13.12
CA THR A 4 2.28 2.37 -11.90
C THR A 4 2.59 1.43 -10.75
N LEU A 5 3.15 1.99 -9.67
CA LEU A 5 3.32 1.32 -8.39
C LEU A 5 2.26 1.85 -7.44
N SER A 6 1.41 0.97 -6.92
CA SER A 6 0.32 1.33 -5.99
C SER A 6 0.43 0.53 -4.70
N LEU A 7 0.52 1.25 -3.59
CA LEU A 7 0.46 0.72 -2.23
C LEU A 7 -0.90 1.10 -1.66
N ILE A 8 -1.74 0.10 -1.41
CA ILE A 8 -3.06 0.30 -0.80
C ILE A 8 -3.13 -0.53 0.47
N LYS A 9 -3.54 0.08 1.58
CA LYS A 9 -3.52 -0.53 2.91
C LYS A 9 -4.83 -0.35 3.67
N ALA A 10 -5.16 -1.29 4.55
CA ALA A 10 -6.26 -1.16 5.50
C ALA A 10 -6.07 -2.07 6.72
N ASP A 11 -6.53 -1.63 7.88
CA ASP A 11 -6.80 -2.52 9.02
C ASP A 11 -8.15 -3.22 8.80
N VAL A 12 -8.08 -4.53 8.63
CA VAL A 12 -9.24 -5.42 8.45
C VAL A 12 -9.44 -6.38 9.62
N GLY A 13 -8.64 -6.26 10.68
CA GLY A 13 -8.72 -7.04 11.91
C GLY A 13 -7.36 -7.49 12.43
N GLY A 14 -7.10 -7.21 13.70
CA GLY A 14 -5.83 -7.48 14.37
C GLY A 14 -5.81 -8.75 15.26
N TYR A 15 -4.58 -9.25 15.49
CA TYR A 15 -4.30 -10.53 16.13
C TYR A 15 -3.00 -10.52 16.98
N PRO A 16 -3.08 -10.61 18.32
CA PRO A 16 -4.22 -10.23 19.16
C PRO A 16 -4.33 -8.71 19.29
N GLY A 17 -5.56 -8.20 19.49
CA GLY A 17 -5.78 -6.74 19.57
C GLY A 17 -5.21 -6.03 18.35
N HIS A 18 -4.62 -4.86 18.55
CA HIS A 18 -3.98 -4.05 17.51
C HIS A 18 -2.48 -4.36 17.30
N SER A 19 -2.07 -5.63 17.40
CA SER A 19 -0.65 -6.01 17.45
C SER A 19 -0.09 -6.53 16.12
N SER A 20 -0.88 -7.31 15.36
CA SER A 20 -0.42 -7.95 14.13
C SER A 20 -1.56 -8.33 13.18
N VAL A 21 -1.25 -8.62 11.92
CA VAL A 21 -2.16 -9.21 10.94
C VAL A 21 -2.09 -10.75 10.99
N HIS A 22 -3.24 -11.40 11.17
CA HIS A 22 -3.34 -12.86 11.14
C HIS A 22 -2.91 -13.44 9.77
N PRO A 23 -2.11 -14.53 9.70
CA PRO A 23 -1.59 -15.07 8.44
C PRO A 23 -2.66 -15.36 7.37
N MET A 24 -3.81 -15.93 7.78
CA MET A 24 -4.92 -16.22 6.84
C MET A 24 -5.47 -14.99 6.11
N LEU A 25 -5.33 -13.78 6.66
CA LEU A 25 -5.73 -12.54 5.97
C LEU A 25 -4.74 -12.22 4.84
N LYS A 26 -3.44 -12.40 5.09
CA LYS A 26 -2.38 -12.25 4.08
C LYS A 26 -2.48 -13.31 2.99
N ASP A 27 -2.81 -14.54 3.36
CA ASP A 27 -3.02 -15.64 2.41
C ASP A 27 -4.19 -15.35 1.48
N LYS A 28 -5.33 -14.89 2.05
CA LYS A 28 -6.50 -14.53 1.24
C LYS A 28 -6.23 -13.35 0.31
N ALA A 29 -5.52 -12.34 0.79
CA ALA A 29 -5.11 -11.23 -0.05
C ALA A 29 -4.17 -11.67 -1.18
N SER A 30 -3.20 -12.55 -0.87
CA SER A 30 -2.29 -13.09 -1.88
C SER A 30 -3.03 -13.92 -2.93
N GLU A 31 -4.00 -14.74 -2.54
CA GLU A 31 -4.86 -15.50 -3.46
C GLU A 31 -5.58 -14.60 -4.46
N MET A 32 -6.15 -13.48 -3.98
CA MET A 32 -6.90 -12.55 -4.82
C MET A 32 -6.00 -11.77 -5.77
N LEU A 33 -4.85 -11.30 -5.30
CA LEU A 33 -3.89 -10.60 -6.16
C LEU A 33 -3.21 -11.54 -7.16
N GLU A 34 -2.98 -12.80 -6.80
CA GLU A 34 -2.49 -13.83 -7.73
C GLU A 34 -3.47 -14.07 -8.88
N LYS A 35 -4.77 -14.11 -8.57
CA LYS A 35 -5.81 -14.21 -9.60
C LYS A 35 -5.78 -12.99 -10.52
N ALA A 36 -5.70 -11.78 -9.96
CA ALA A 36 -5.62 -10.55 -10.74
C ALA A 36 -4.36 -10.48 -11.62
N LYS A 37 -3.22 -11.00 -11.15
CA LYS A 37 -1.99 -11.16 -11.94
C LYS A 37 -2.19 -12.12 -13.10
N LYS A 38 -2.79 -13.29 -12.87
CA LYS A 38 -3.11 -14.28 -13.94
C LYS A 38 -4.08 -13.74 -14.98
N GLU A 39 -5.01 -12.88 -14.58
CA GLU A 39 -5.96 -12.20 -15.46
C GLU A 39 -5.35 -11.00 -16.21
N GLY A 40 -4.07 -10.67 -15.96
CA GLY A 40 -3.36 -9.56 -16.61
C GLY A 40 -3.77 -8.17 -16.09
N ILE A 41 -4.45 -8.09 -14.95
CA ILE A 41 -4.78 -6.82 -14.28
C ILE A 41 -3.54 -6.22 -13.63
N LEU A 42 -2.76 -7.08 -12.97
CA LEU A 42 -1.50 -6.73 -12.33
C LEU A 42 -0.33 -7.32 -13.13
N LEU A 43 0.79 -6.61 -13.13
CA LEU A 43 2.08 -7.14 -13.56
C LEU A 43 2.66 -8.03 -12.45
N ASP A 44 2.70 -7.51 -11.23
CA ASP A 44 3.15 -8.25 -10.05
C ASP A 44 2.54 -7.68 -8.76
N TYR A 45 2.77 -8.38 -7.64
CA TYR A 45 2.33 -7.91 -6.32
C TYR A 45 3.17 -8.48 -5.17
N ARG A 46 3.01 -7.85 -4.00
CA ARG A 46 3.49 -8.36 -2.71
C ARG A 46 2.48 -8.01 -1.62
N VAL A 47 2.19 -8.98 -0.76
CA VAL A 47 1.37 -8.78 0.45
C VAL A 47 2.25 -8.85 1.69
N VAL A 48 2.12 -7.84 2.56
CA VAL A 48 2.82 -7.80 3.86
C VAL A 48 1.88 -7.24 4.93
N GLY A 49 2.33 -7.21 6.19
CA GLY A 49 1.66 -6.49 7.25
C GLY A 49 2.66 -5.77 8.13
N VAL A 50 2.28 -4.59 8.62
CA VAL A 50 3.03 -3.81 9.62
C VAL A 50 2.06 -3.51 10.73
N GLY A 51 2.30 -4.05 11.92
CA GLY A 51 1.25 -4.07 12.94
C GLY A 51 0.00 -4.81 12.45
N ASP A 52 -1.18 -4.24 12.69
CA ASP A 52 -2.50 -4.70 12.25
C ASP A 52 -2.91 -4.21 10.84
N ASP A 53 -2.06 -3.43 10.18
CA ASP A 53 -2.33 -2.98 8.82
C ASP A 53 -1.94 -4.03 7.77
N LEU A 54 -2.91 -4.46 6.96
CA LEU A 54 -2.69 -5.30 5.79
C LEU A 54 -2.30 -4.43 4.58
N GLN A 55 -1.20 -4.78 3.92
CA GLN A 55 -0.57 -3.97 2.87
C GLN A 55 -0.60 -4.73 1.54
N LEU A 56 -1.14 -4.07 0.50
CA LEU A 56 -1.17 -4.57 -0.88
C LEU A 56 -0.23 -3.70 -1.73
N ILE A 57 0.93 -4.24 -2.09
CA ILE A 57 1.89 -3.59 -2.99
C ILE A 57 1.67 -4.17 -4.37
N MET A 58 1.33 -3.34 -5.36
CA MET A 58 0.91 -3.79 -6.69
C MET A 58 1.63 -2.99 -7.78
N THR A 59 2.03 -3.66 -8.85
CA THR A 59 2.49 -3.01 -10.09
C THR A 59 1.52 -3.29 -11.23
N HIS A 60 1.21 -2.28 -12.03
CA HIS A 60 0.29 -2.37 -13.18
C HIS A 60 0.58 -1.26 -14.20
N THR A 61 -0.17 -1.22 -15.31
CA THR A 61 -0.03 -0.19 -16.36
C THR A 61 -1.26 0.71 -16.50
N LEU A 62 -2.18 0.63 -15.53
CA LEU A 62 -3.50 1.27 -15.58
C LEU A 62 -3.55 2.74 -15.10
N GLY A 63 -2.44 3.31 -14.64
CA GLY A 63 -2.37 4.68 -14.12
C GLY A 63 -2.80 4.82 -12.65
N GLU A 64 -2.53 5.99 -12.08
CA GLU A 64 -3.01 6.38 -10.74
C GLU A 64 -4.53 6.55 -10.72
N ASP A 65 -5.13 6.44 -9.53
CA ASP A 65 -6.58 6.58 -9.29
C ASP A 65 -7.44 5.62 -10.13
N ASN A 66 -6.87 4.50 -10.57
CA ASN A 66 -7.57 3.58 -11.45
C ASN A 66 -8.65 2.79 -10.71
N GLU A 67 -9.92 2.98 -11.11
CA GLU A 67 -11.08 2.33 -10.46
C GLU A 67 -10.92 0.81 -10.33
N ARG A 68 -10.38 0.13 -11.34
CA ARG A 68 -10.24 -1.33 -11.33
C ARG A 68 -9.24 -1.80 -10.27
N ILE A 69 -8.14 -1.07 -10.07
CA ILE A 69 -7.12 -1.38 -9.06
C ILE A 69 -7.65 -1.09 -7.66
N HIS A 70 -8.31 0.04 -7.47
CA HIS A 70 -8.88 0.41 -6.17
C HIS A 70 -10.03 -0.54 -5.79
N LYS A 71 -10.84 -0.98 -6.78
CA LYS A 71 -11.87 -2.00 -6.56
C LYS A 71 -11.27 -3.35 -6.20
N LEU A 72 -10.21 -3.79 -6.88
CA LEU A 72 -9.49 -5.01 -6.53
C LEU A 72 -9.00 -4.98 -5.09
N ALA A 73 -8.38 -3.88 -4.65
CA ALA A 73 -7.93 -3.72 -3.27
C ALA A 73 -9.11 -3.74 -2.29
N TRP A 74 -10.18 -2.99 -2.57
CA TRP A 74 -11.39 -2.95 -1.76
C TRP A 74 -12.03 -4.33 -1.58
N ASP A 75 -12.25 -5.05 -2.68
CA ASP A 75 -12.83 -6.39 -2.65
C ASP A 75 -11.91 -7.37 -1.89
N THR A 76 -10.59 -7.20 -2.02
CA THR A 76 -9.60 -7.96 -1.25
C THR A 76 -9.72 -7.73 0.26
N PHE A 77 -9.86 -6.48 0.69
CA PHE A 77 -10.05 -6.14 2.11
C PHE A 77 -11.40 -6.64 2.66
N LYS A 78 -12.47 -6.63 1.85
CA LYS A 78 -13.76 -7.21 2.23
C LYS A 78 -13.67 -8.70 2.48
N GLU A 79 -13.05 -9.45 1.57
CA GLU A 79 -12.86 -10.90 1.73
C GLU A 79 -11.97 -11.24 2.94
N ALA A 80 -10.91 -10.46 3.17
CA ALA A 80 -10.10 -10.58 4.38
C ALA A 80 -10.95 -10.30 5.65
N THR A 81 -11.79 -9.27 5.61
CA THR A 81 -12.69 -8.94 6.73
C THR A 81 -13.68 -10.07 7.06
N GLU A 82 -14.20 -10.80 6.06
CA GLU A 82 -15.06 -11.96 6.32
C GLU A 82 -14.31 -13.09 7.04
N ILE A 83 -13.03 -13.31 6.74
CA ILE A 83 -12.17 -14.22 7.49
C ILE A 83 -11.95 -13.69 8.91
N ALA A 84 -11.67 -12.41 9.07
CA ALA A 84 -11.47 -11.78 10.37
C ALA A 84 -12.70 -11.92 11.27
N LYS A 85 -13.90 -11.70 10.74
CA LYS A 85 -15.19 -11.92 11.44
C LYS A 85 -15.36 -13.38 11.87
N ARG A 86 -15.10 -14.34 10.98
CA ARG A 86 -15.20 -15.78 11.29
C ARG A 86 -14.26 -16.18 12.43
N LEU A 87 -13.05 -15.64 12.44
CA LEU A 87 -12.04 -15.89 13.47
C LEU A 87 -12.22 -15.01 14.72
N LYS A 88 -13.20 -14.08 14.71
CA LYS A 88 -13.46 -13.10 15.77
C LYS A 88 -12.21 -12.28 16.13
N LEU A 89 -11.46 -11.86 15.11
CA LEU A 89 -10.32 -10.98 15.29
C LEU A 89 -10.76 -9.61 15.82
N TYR A 90 -9.86 -8.92 16.52
CA TYR A 90 -10.16 -7.62 17.11
C TYR A 90 -10.26 -6.57 16.01
N GLY A 91 -11.27 -5.69 16.04
CA GLY A 91 -11.44 -4.65 15.01
C GLY A 91 -11.72 -5.19 13.60
N ALA A 92 -12.42 -6.33 13.45
CA ALA A 92 -12.71 -6.90 12.13
C ALA A 92 -13.43 -5.88 11.21
N GLY A 93 -12.76 -5.49 10.11
CA GLY A 93 -13.24 -4.47 9.16
C GLY A 93 -13.09 -3.01 9.62
N GLN A 94 -12.15 -2.72 10.52
CA GLN A 94 -12.00 -1.39 11.14
C GLN A 94 -11.93 -0.23 10.15
N ASP A 95 -11.14 -0.37 9.08
CA ASP A 95 -10.95 0.69 8.08
C ASP A 95 -11.97 0.65 6.94
N LEU A 96 -12.96 -0.24 6.96
CA LEU A 96 -14.02 -0.29 5.94
C LEU A 96 -15.20 0.60 6.37
N LEU A 97 -14.99 1.92 6.31
CA LEU A 97 -15.91 2.93 6.87
C LEU A 97 -17.22 3.11 6.08
N LYS A 98 -17.32 2.52 4.89
CA LYS A 98 -18.53 2.53 4.06
C LYS A 98 -18.84 1.13 3.56
N ASP A 99 -20.13 0.85 3.37
CA ASP A 99 -20.58 -0.45 2.87
C ASP A 99 -20.34 -0.65 1.37
N ALA A 100 -20.29 0.45 0.60
CA ALA A 100 -20.21 0.45 -0.85
C ALA A 100 -18.98 1.23 -1.37
N PHE A 101 -18.32 0.64 -2.36
CA PHE A 101 -17.21 1.25 -3.10
C PHE A 101 -17.72 2.38 -3.99
N SER A 102 -17.00 3.52 -4.02
CA SER A 102 -17.38 4.72 -4.80
C SER A 102 -16.25 5.19 -5.72
N GLY A 103 -15.81 4.33 -6.64
CA GLY A 103 -14.85 4.66 -7.69
C GLY A 103 -13.38 4.58 -7.27
N ASN A 104 -13.02 5.08 -6.08
CA ASN A 104 -11.70 4.87 -5.47
C ASN A 104 -11.83 4.67 -3.95
N VAL A 105 -10.74 4.27 -3.29
CA VAL A 105 -10.73 4.04 -1.82
C VAL A 105 -10.44 5.30 -0.99
N ARG A 106 -10.18 6.47 -1.63
CA ARG A 106 -9.95 7.72 -0.88
C ARG A 106 -11.22 8.10 -0.13
N GLY A 107 -11.08 8.32 1.19
CA GLY A 107 -12.23 8.63 2.06
C GLY A 107 -13.17 7.45 2.31
N LEU A 108 -12.79 6.22 1.92
CA LEU A 108 -13.47 4.99 2.34
C LEU A 108 -12.81 4.33 3.57
N GLY A 109 -11.65 4.86 3.98
CA GLY A 109 -10.84 4.38 5.11
C GLY A 109 -9.46 3.87 4.70
N PRO A 110 -9.30 3.03 3.65
CA PRO A 110 -7.98 2.57 3.22
C PRO A 110 -7.02 3.71 2.83
N GLY A 111 -5.76 3.55 3.22
CA GLY A 111 -4.66 4.45 2.83
C GLY A 111 -4.11 4.09 1.45
N ILE A 112 -3.63 5.10 0.71
CA ILE A 112 -3.09 4.93 -0.65
C ILE A 112 -1.81 5.76 -0.80
N ALA A 113 -0.80 5.19 -1.44
CA ALA A 113 0.32 5.89 -2.04
C ALA A 113 0.62 5.28 -3.42
N GLU A 114 0.63 6.11 -4.47
CA GLU A 114 0.72 5.65 -5.85
C GLU A 114 1.54 6.61 -6.70
N MET A 115 2.24 6.08 -7.70
CA MET A 115 2.99 6.87 -8.67
C MET A 115 3.07 6.15 -10.02
N SER A 116 2.85 6.88 -11.11
CA SER A 116 3.02 6.44 -12.49
C SER A 116 4.23 7.08 -13.13
N PHE A 117 5.14 6.28 -13.68
CA PHE A 117 6.40 6.76 -14.24
C PHE A 117 6.88 5.87 -15.40
N GLU A 118 7.81 6.40 -16.19
CA GLU A 118 8.56 5.59 -17.16
C GLU A 118 9.69 4.88 -16.44
N GLU A 119 9.65 3.55 -16.46
CA GLU A 119 10.69 2.71 -15.85
C GLU A 119 12.08 3.05 -16.41
N ARG A 120 13.04 3.33 -15.53
CA ARG A 120 14.44 3.63 -15.87
C ARG A 120 15.18 2.34 -16.24
N LYS A 121 16.43 2.48 -16.70
CA LYS A 121 17.31 1.34 -17.00
C LYS A 121 17.53 0.42 -15.78
N GLY A 122 17.55 1.02 -14.58
CA GLY A 122 17.48 0.31 -13.32
C GLY A 122 16.53 1.07 -12.40
N GLU A 123 15.52 0.37 -11.87
CA GLU A 123 14.41 0.99 -11.13
C GLU A 123 14.36 0.52 -9.66
N PRO A 124 15.32 0.95 -8.82
CA PRO A 124 15.26 0.68 -7.40
C PRO A 124 14.16 1.54 -6.73
N VAL A 125 13.27 0.88 -5.99
CA VAL A 125 12.20 1.51 -5.20
C VAL A 125 12.21 0.98 -3.77
N VAL A 126 11.78 1.81 -2.82
CA VAL A 126 11.62 1.43 -1.40
C VAL A 126 10.20 1.77 -0.96
N ALA A 127 9.49 0.76 -0.44
CA ALA A 127 8.16 0.92 0.14
C ALA A 127 8.26 1.05 1.66
N PHE A 128 7.84 2.21 2.21
CA PHE A 128 7.71 2.41 3.65
C PHE A 128 6.25 2.26 4.08
N MET A 129 6.05 1.53 5.18
CA MET A 129 4.74 1.28 5.77
C MET A 129 4.89 1.47 7.28
N MET A 130 3.93 2.15 7.92
CA MET A 130 3.96 2.46 9.35
C MET A 130 2.64 2.05 9.99
N ASP A 131 2.70 1.72 11.27
CA ASP A 131 1.56 1.47 12.14
C ASP A 131 1.68 2.35 13.40
N LYS A 132 0.55 2.68 14.04
CA LYS A 132 0.42 3.49 15.26
C LYS A 132 1.02 4.90 15.17
N THR A 133 0.95 5.48 13.98
CA THR A 133 1.32 6.87 13.73
C THR A 133 0.46 7.47 12.63
N GLU A 134 0.69 8.73 12.30
CA GLU A 134 -0.04 9.45 11.26
C GLU A 134 0.86 9.75 10.04
N PRO A 135 0.31 10.13 8.87
CA PRO A 135 1.11 10.43 7.68
C PRO A 135 2.22 11.46 7.91
N GLY A 136 2.00 12.42 8.82
CA GLY A 136 2.97 13.45 9.20
C GLY A 136 4.27 12.91 9.81
N ALA A 137 4.31 11.65 10.27
CA ALA A 137 5.54 11.02 10.74
C ALA A 137 6.61 10.90 9.65
N PHE A 138 6.22 10.93 8.36
CA PHE A 138 7.16 10.98 7.25
C PHE A 138 7.71 12.39 6.96
N ASN A 139 7.17 13.46 7.52
CA ASN A 139 7.61 14.82 7.20
C ASN A 139 9.12 15.01 7.45
N LEU A 140 9.62 14.61 8.63
CA LEU A 140 11.04 14.74 8.95
C LEU A 140 11.93 13.79 8.12
N PRO A 141 11.64 12.48 7.98
CA PRO A 141 12.39 11.60 7.09
C PRO A 141 12.45 12.08 5.64
N ILE A 142 11.32 12.50 5.07
CA ILE A 142 11.25 12.99 3.68
C ILE A 142 12.05 14.29 3.52
N PHE A 143 11.90 15.25 4.45
CA PHE A 143 12.71 16.46 4.47
C PHE A 143 14.21 16.11 4.49
N ARG A 144 14.63 15.17 5.35
CA ARG A 144 16.02 14.77 5.43
C ARG A 144 16.52 14.11 4.15
N MET A 145 15.71 13.25 3.54
CA MET A 145 16.07 12.56 2.30
C MET A 145 16.30 13.53 1.14
N PHE A 146 15.49 14.58 1.01
CA PHE A 146 15.50 15.44 -0.18
C PHE A 146 16.06 16.85 0.03
N ALA A 147 16.28 17.30 1.26
CA ALA A 147 16.70 18.68 1.54
C ALA A 147 17.80 18.84 2.61
N ASP A 148 18.17 17.78 3.36
CA ASP A 148 19.21 17.87 4.39
C ASP A 148 20.56 17.36 3.85
N PRO A 149 21.55 18.23 3.59
CA PRO A 149 22.87 17.80 3.10
C PRO A 149 23.68 17.01 4.15
N PHE A 150 23.30 17.04 5.43
CA PHE A 150 23.89 16.17 6.45
C PHE A 150 23.35 14.73 6.39
N ASN A 151 22.21 14.53 5.74
CA ASN A 151 21.61 13.22 5.52
C ASN A 151 21.90 12.69 4.11
N THR A 152 21.70 13.53 3.09
CA THR A 152 21.85 13.17 1.68
C THR A 152 23.01 13.95 1.06
N PRO A 153 24.25 13.43 1.13
CA PRO A 153 25.43 14.17 0.66
C PRO A 153 25.42 14.44 -0.85
N GLY A 154 24.62 13.70 -1.63
CA GLY A 154 24.43 13.93 -3.06
C GLY A 154 23.98 15.36 -3.40
N LEU A 155 23.24 16.02 -2.50
CA LEU A 155 22.86 17.44 -2.65
C LEU A 155 24.08 18.39 -2.73
N VAL A 156 25.22 17.97 -2.18
CA VAL A 156 26.47 18.74 -2.19
C VAL A 156 27.42 18.27 -3.29
N ILE A 157 27.52 16.94 -3.49
CA ILE A 157 28.61 16.34 -4.29
C ILE A 157 28.19 15.78 -5.65
N ASP A 158 26.90 15.55 -5.87
CA ASP A 158 26.39 15.02 -7.14
C ASP A 158 25.78 16.16 -7.98
N PRO A 159 26.39 16.53 -9.12
CA PRO A 159 25.87 17.61 -9.97
C PRO A 159 24.44 17.38 -10.46
N THR A 160 23.97 16.13 -10.52
CA THR A 160 22.62 15.80 -10.98
C THR A 160 21.54 16.04 -9.92
N MET A 161 21.92 16.29 -8.66
CA MET A 161 21.02 16.53 -7.54
C MET A 161 21.12 17.96 -6.97
N HIS A 162 21.94 18.84 -7.57
CA HIS A 162 22.32 20.12 -6.97
C HIS A 162 21.20 21.17 -6.96
N ASP A 163 20.26 21.07 -7.91
CA ASP A 163 19.16 22.03 -8.06
C ASP A 163 17.97 21.74 -7.10
N GLY A 164 18.06 20.67 -6.31
CA GLY A 164 16.99 20.16 -5.46
C GLY A 164 16.09 19.14 -6.14
#